data_AF-A0A8H3R4W4-F1
#
_entry.id   AF-A0A8H3R4W4-F1
#
_cell.length_a   1.000
_cell.length_b   1.000
_cell.length_c   1.000
_cell.angle_alpha   90.00
_cell.angle_beta   90.00
_cell.angle_gamma   90.00
#
_symmetry.space_group_name_H-M   'P 1'
#
loop_
_entity.id
_entity.type
_entity.pdbx_description
1 polymer ?
#
loop_
_entity_poly.entity_id
_entity_poly.type
_entity_poly.pdbx_seq_one_letter_code
_entity_poly.pdbx_strand_id
1 'polypeptide(L)'
;MLTWCSFSSSLAAYLLGTYGITKEIAIKYEEKELKNPPELSVKPYKYFVQESLTKNIIGFIIEIVQPLNVIEDPDFIKMIKGFDKHYKVSCTKTIKSITAHWITSDFKLYKVLFSMKELLYSHNATEIQEHLIDLFYEWKIESKIIALVTDNGLNVKKACSEIGIVEKIPYAAYTV
;
A
#
# COMPACT_ATOMS: atom_id res chain seq x y z
N MET A 1 17.38 -22.58 5.82
CA MET A 1 17.20 -22.01 7.16
C MET A 1 17.43 -20.51 7.04
N LEU A 2 16.39 -19.78 6.59
CA LEU A 2 16.43 -18.33 6.39
C LEU A 2 15.54 -17.71 7.46
N THR A 3 16.15 -16.87 8.29
CA THR A 3 15.53 -16.15 9.40
C THR A 3 14.61 -15.06 8.85
N TRP A 4 13.36 -15.10 9.31
CA TRP A 4 12.34 -14.09 9.09
C TRP A 4 12.76 -12.73 9.68
N CYS A 5 12.94 -11.72 8.84
CA CYS A 5 13.01 -10.33 9.24
C CYS A 5 12.10 -9.50 8.33
N SER A 6 10.80 -9.43 8.64
CA SER A 6 9.91 -8.45 7.98
C SER A 6 8.63 -8.12 8.74
N PHE A 7 8.23 -8.88 9.77
CA PHE A 7 7.31 -8.34 10.78
C PHE A 7 8.15 -7.76 11.91
N SER A 8 7.95 -6.47 12.22
CA SER A 8 8.33 -6.00 13.55
C SER A 8 7.67 -6.94 14.56
N SER A 9 8.42 -7.37 15.57
CA SER A 9 7.91 -8.26 16.62
C SER A 9 6.62 -7.72 17.26
N SER A 10 6.42 -6.40 17.19
CA SER A 10 5.20 -5.71 17.59
C SER A 10 3.98 -5.98 16.70
N LEU A 11 4.11 -5.99 15.37
CA LEU A 11 2.96 -6.21 14.47
C LEU A 11 2.49 -7.67 14.51
N ALA A 12 3.43 -8.62 14.56
CA ALA A 12 3.10 -10.03 14.69
C ALA A 12 2.42 -10.34 16.04
N ALA A 13 2.90 -9.75 17.15
CA ALA A 13 2.28 -9.89 18.46
C ALA A 13 0.89 -9.24 18.52
N TYR A 14 0.71 -8.10 17.84
CA TYR A 14 -0.57 -7.40 17.76
C TYR A 14 -1.62 -8.20 16.98
N LEU A 15 -1.25 -8.75 15.82
CA LEU A 15 -2.15 -9.55 14.98
C LEU A 15 -2.54 -10.87 15.66
N LEU A 16 -1.61 -11.52 16.37
CA LEU A 16 -1.87 -12.72 17.15
C LEU A 16 -2.76 -12.43 18.37
N GLY A 17 -2.43 -11.40 19.15
CA GLY A 17 -3.13 -11.08 20.38
C GLY A 17 -4.53 -10.49 20.18
N THR A 18 -4.74 -9.74 19.10
CA THR A 18 -6.00 -9.00 18.87
C THR A 18 -6.97 -9.77 17.99
N TYR A 19 -6.46 -10.50 16.98
CA TYR A 19 -7.29 -11.11 15.94
C TYR A 19 -7.20 -12.64 15.92
N GLY A 20 -6.35 -13.25 16.76
CA GLY A 20 -6.18 -14.71 16.81
C GLY A 20 -5.55 -15.30 15.56
N ILE A 21 -4.91 -14.46 14.73
CA ILE A 21 -4.28 -14.90 13.48
C ILE A 21 -3.00 -15.65 13.83
N THR A 22 -2.99 -16.97 13.65
CA THR A 22 -1.84 -17.80 13.94
C THR A 22 -0.80 -17.72 12.82
N LYS A 23 0.46 -18.01 13.18
CA LYS A 23 1.57 -18.06 12.23
C LYS A 23 1.27 -19.01 11.06
N GLU A 24 0.53 -20.10 11.28
CA GLU A 24 0.16 -21.04 10.20
C GLU A 24 -0.84 -20.45 9.19
N ILE A 25 -1.76 -19.57 9.64
CA ILE A 25 -2.77 -18.95 8.76
C ILE A 25 -2.10 -17.90 7.85
N ALA A 26 -1.19 -17.10 8.39
CA ALA A 26 -0.38 -16.15 7.62
C ALA A 26 0.51 -16.87 6.60
N ILE A 27 1.18 -17.96 7.01
CA ILE A 27 2.01 -18.78 6.12
C ILE A 27 1.18 -19.41 5.00
N LYS A 28 -0.03 -19.93 5.29
CA LYS A 28 -0.92 -20.49 4.26
C LYS A 28 -1.36 -19.47 3.22
N TYR A 29 -1.56 -18.22 3.62
CA TYR A 29 -1.94 -17.14 2.70
C TYR A 29 -0.76 -16.75 1.81
N GLU A 30 0.44 -16.64 2.38
CA GLU A 30 1.69 -16.40 1.63
C GLU A 30 2.02 -17.54 0.66
N GLU A 31 1.92 -18.81 1.08
CA GLU A 31 2.15 -19.98 0.20
C GLU A 31 1.20 -20.02 -1.01
N LYS A 32 0.00 -19.45 -0.87
CA LYS A 32 -0.99 -19.36 -1.95
C LYS A 32 -0.62 -18.27 -2.96
N GLU A 33 0.02 -17.18 -2.51
CA GLU A 33 0.58 -16.10 -3.33
C GLU A 33 1.99 -16.43 -3.89
N LEU A 34 2.72 -17.38 -3.28
CA LEU A 34 4.10 -17.78 -3.64
C LEU A 34 4.21 -18.94 -4.63
N LYS A 35 3.13 -19.37 -5.29
CA LYS A 35 3.25 -20.23 -6.48
C LYS A 35 3.81 -19.42 -7.65
N ASN A 36 5.11 -19.10 -7.57
CA ASN A 36 5.87 -18.52 -8.66
C ASN A 36 5.78 -19.44 -9.88
N PRO A 37 5.66 -18.89 -11.11
CA PRO A 37 5.97 -19.63 -12.32
C PRO A 37 7.38 -20.23 -12.18
N PRO A 38 7.67 -21.40 -12.79
CA PRO A 38 8.99 -22.00 -12.72
C PRO A 38 10.06 -20.98 -13.11
N GLU A 39 11.06 -20.77 -12.26
CA GLU A 39 12.21 -19.92 -12.55
C GLU A 39 12.85 -20.40 -13.87
N LEU A 40 12.55 -19.69 -14.95
CA LEU A 40 13.30 -19.83 -16.19
C LEU A 40 14.72 -19.37 -15.86
N SER A 41 15.71 -20.23 -16.07
CA SER A 41 17.12 -19.87 -15.87
C SER A 41 17.53 -18.83 -16.92
N VAL A 42 17.20 -17.55 -16.69
CA VAL A 42 17.51 -16.47 -17.62
C VAL A 42 18.99 -16.15 -17.48
N LYS A 43 19.76 -16.37 -18.56
CA LYS A 43 21.16 -15.95 -18.61
C LYS A 43 21.24 -14.41 -18.56
N PRO A 44 22.18 -13.83 -17.79
CA PRO A 44 22.37 -12.39 -17.76
C PRO A 44 22.61 -11.82 -19.17
N TYR A 45 22.09 -10.62 -19.41
CA TYR A 45 22.37 -9.89 -20.64
C TYR A 45 23.86 -9.56 -20.79
N LYS A 46 24.27 -9.30 -22.04
CA LYS A 46 25.61 -8.77 -22.36
C LYS A 46 25.88 -7.47 -21.57
N TYR A 47 27.15 -7.26 -21.22
CA TYR A 47 27.63 -6.13 -20.42
C TYR A 47 27.01 -4.78 -20.81
N PHE A 48 26.97 -4.45 -22.11
CA PHE A 48 26.44 -3.16 -22.57
C PHE A 48 24.97 -2.92 -22.21
N VAL A 49 24.13 -3.96 -22.22
CA VAL A 49 22.72 -3.85 -21.81
C VAL A 49 22.62 -3.64 -20.30
N GLN A 50 23.43 -4.35 -19.51
CA GLN A 50 23.51 -4.17 -18.06
C GLN A 50 23.95 -2.74 -17.70
N GLU A 51 24.90 -2.17 -18.44
CA GLU A 51 25.36 -0.80 -18.26
C GLU A 51 24.21 0.21 -18.49
N SER A 52 23.43 0.03 -19.55
CA SER A 52 22.27 0.89 -19.82
C SER A 52 21.19 0.80 -18.74
N LEU A 53 20.90 -0.41 -18.24
CA LEU A 53 19.95 -0.60 -17.14
C LEU A 53 20.45 0.04 -15.85
N THR A 54 21.75 -0.11 -15.56
CA THR A 54 22.39 0.50 -14.38
C THR A 54 22.31 2.03 -14.45
N LYS A 55 22.51 2.64 -15.63
CA LYS A 55 22.35 4.09 -15.82
C LYS A 55 20.93 4.57 -15.49
N ASN A 56 19.90 3.80 -15.85
CA ASN A 56 18.52 4.14 -15.49
C ASN A 56 18.29 4.11 -13.97
N ILE A 57 18.85 3.11 -13.28
CA ILE A 57 18.77 3.02 -11.80
C ILE A 57 19.50 4.20 -11.14
N ILE A 58 20.69 4.54 -11.61
CA ILE A 58 21.45 5.69 -11.11
C ILE A 58 20.67 6.99 -11.32
N GLY A 59 20.09 7.18 -12.51
CA GLY A 59 19.25 8.33 -12.81
C GLY A 59 18.10 8.47 -11.82
N PHE A 60 17.36 7.38 -11.58
CA PHE A 60 16.30 7.34 -10.56
C PHE A 60 16.80 7.75 -9.16
N ILE A 61 17.92 7.17 -8.69
CA ILE A 61 18.46 7.48 -7.35
C ILE A 61 18.81 8.96 -7.22
N ILE A 62 19.42 9.55 -8.25
CA ILE A 62 19.83 10.97 -8.25
C ILE A 62 18.62 11.89 -8.36
N GLU A 63 17.73 11.65 -9.32
CA GLU A 63 16.61 12.55 -9.64
C GLU A 63 15.61 12.70 -8.49
N ILE A 64 15.38 11.63 -7.73
CA ILE A 64 14.45 11.65 -6.58
C ILE A 64 15.17 11.49 -5.23
N VAL A 65 16.49 11.71 -5.20
CA VAL A 65 17.34 11.75 -4.01
C VAL A 65 17.10 10.56 -3.06
N GLN A 66 17.19 9.34 -3.60
CA GLN A 66 16.99 8.11 -2.81
C GLN A 66 18.28 7.69 -2.09
N PRO A 67 18.18 6.99 -0.94
CA PRO A 67 19.33 6.40 -0.31
C PRO A 67 19.89 5.26 -1.17
N LEU A 68 21.21 5.10 -1.16
CA LEU A 68 21.90 4.10 -2.00
C LEU A 68 21.48 2.66 -1.72
N ASN A 69 21.05 2.37 -0.48
CA ASN A 69 20.62 1.05 -0.07
C ASN A 69 19.28 0.61 -0.69
N VAL A 70 18.57 1.47 -1.42
CA VAL A 70 17.31 1.11 -2.11
C VAL A 70 17.50 -0.04 -3.10
N ILE A 71 18.70 -0.20 -3.68
CA ILE A 71 18.98 -1.28 -4.64
C ILE A 71 19.06 -2.67 -3.99
N GLU A 72 19.25 -2.71 -2.66
CA GLU A 72 19.30 -3.92 -1.87
C GLU A 72 17.93 -4.27 -1.27
N ASP A 73 16.97 -3.34 -1.35
CA ASP A 73 15.62 -3.54 -0.84
C ASP A 73 14.90 -4.67 -1.61
N PRO A 74 14.30 -5.64 -0.91
CA PRO A 74 13.67 -6.79 -1.56
C PRO A 74 12.46 -6.40 -2.42
N ASP A 75 11.69 -5.38 -2.04
CA ASP A 75 10.54 -4.90 -2.81
C ASP A 75 10.99 -4.14 -4.06
N PHE A 76 12.07 -3.37 -3.96
CA PHE A 76 12.73 -2.78 -5.13
C PHE A 76 13.21 -3.85 -6.11
N ILE A 77 13.91 -4.88 -5.64
CA ILE A 77 14.38 -5.99 -6.49
C ILE A 77 13.19 -6.73 -7.14
N LYS A 78 12.13 -6.99 -6.38
CA LYS A 78 10.90 -7.61 -6.89
C LYS A 78 10.26 -6.74 -7.97
N MET A 79 10.19 -5.43 -7.77
CA MET A 79 9.68 -4.47 -8.74
C MET A 79 10.50 -4.48 -10.04
N ILE A 80 11.84 -4.42 -9.96
CA ILE A 80 12.71 -4.45 -11.14
C ILE A 80 12.57 -5.77 -11.92
N LYS A 81 12.49 -6.91 -11.23
CA LYS A 81 12.29 -8.22 -11.88
C LYS A 81 10.88 -8.43 -12.43
N GLY A 82 9.89 -7.75 -11.85
CA GLY A 82 8.48 -7.87 -12.21
C GLY A 82 8.00 -6.88 -13.27
N PHE A 83 8.79 -5.85 -13.61
CA PHE A 83 8.38 -4.89 -14.62
C PHE A 83 8.28 -5.51 -16.01
N ASP A 84 7.15 -5.24 -16.67
CA ASP A 84 6.87 -5.62 -18.05
C ASP A 84 6.80 -4.35 -18.90
N LYS A 85 7.40 -4.36 -20.10
CA LYS A 85 7.33 -3.24 -21.04
C LYS A 85 5.91 -2.90 -21.51
N HIS A 86 4.96 -3.82 -21.37
CA HIS A 86 3.54 -3.61 -21.68
C HIS A 86 2.74 -3.11 -20.47
N TYR A 87 3.35 -3.06 -19.28
CA TYR A 87 2.70 -2.47 -18.11
C TYR A 87 2.50 -0.97 -18.35
N LYS A 88 1.24 -0.55 -18.22
CA LYS A 88 0.88 0.86 -18.27
C LYS A 88 1.06 1.45 -16.88
N VAL A 89 2.06 2.33 -16.73
CA VAL A 89 2.35 3.00 -15.46
C VAL A 89 1.10 3.74 -14.95
N SER A 90 0.71 3.41 -13.73
CA SER A 90 -0.38 4.05 -12.99
C SER A 90 -0.09 5.53 -12.78
N CYS A 91 -1.13 6.37 -12.72
CA CYS A 91 -0.95 7.79 -12.44
C CYS A 91 -1.40 8.14 -11.01
N THR A 92 -0.92 9.25 -10.49
CA THR A 92 -1.28 9.72 -9.14
C THR A 92 -2.78 9.94 -8.95
N LYS A 93 -3.55 10.07 -10.03
CA LYS A 93 -5.01 10.16 -9.97
C LYS A 93 -5.68 8.81 -9.71
N THR A 94 -5.10 7.70 -10.22
CA THR A 94 -5.64 6.35 -10.05
C THR A 94 -5.24 5.71 -8.72
N ILE A 95 -4.07 6.04 -8.20
CA ILE A 95 -3.62 5.56 -6.89
C ILE A 95 -4.35 6.34 -5.78
N LYS A 96 -5.10 5.63 -4.94
CA LYS A 96 -5.70 6.16 -3.71
C LYS A 96 -4.96 5.64 -2.51
N SER A 97 -4.68 6.53 -1.56
CA SER A 97 -4.11 6.18 -0.27
C SER A 97 -5.06 6.60 0.84
N ILE A 98 -5.13 5.79 1.89
CA ILE A 98 -5.91 6.03 3.09
C ILE A 98 -4.93 5.98 4.25
N THR A 99 -4.99 7.01 5.10
CA THR A 99 -4.17 7.07 6.32
C THR A 99 -5.10 7.09 7.52
N ALA A 100 -4.78 6.27 8.52
CA ALA A 100 -5.49 6.25 9.79
C ALA A 100 -4.73 7.11 10.79
N HIS A 101 -5.48 7.92 11.53
CA HIS A 101 -4.97 8.78 12.58
C HIS A 101 -5.77 8.55 13.86
N TRP A 102 -5.09 8.41 14.99
CA TRP A 102 -5.74 8.32 16.30
C TRP A 102 -4.82 8.84 17.40
N ILE A 103 -5.41 9.18 18.54
CA ILE A 103 -4.71 9.64 19.73
C ILE A 103 -4.98 8.65 20.87
N THR A 104 -3.94 8.24 21.59
CA THR A 104 -4.07 7.37 22.76
C THR A 104 -4.42 8.15 24.02
N SER A 105 -4.79 7.44 25.09
CA SER A 105 -5.08 8.05 26.39
C SER A 105 -3.89 8.82 26.99
N ASP A 106 -2.66 8.47 26.59
CA ASP A 106 -1.44 9.21 26.95
C ASP A 106 -1.10 10.36 25.97
N PHE A 107 -2.07 10.81 25.17
CA PHE A 107 -1.95 11.92 24.21
C PHE A 107 -0.89 11.70 23.12
N LYS A 108 -0.57 10.45 22.77
CA LYS A 108 0.30 10.15 21.62
C LYS A 108 -0.51 10.05 20.34
N LEU A 109 -0.13 10.85 19.35
CA LEU A 109 -0.66 10.80 18.00
C LEU A 109 0.00 9.68 17.20
N TYR A 110 -0.83 8.84 16.60
CA TYR A 110 -0.40 7.82 15.65
C TYR A 110 -0.90 8.17 14.25
N LYS A 111 -0.03 7.94 13.27
CA LYS A 111 -0.31 8.07 11.84
C LYS A 111 0.19 6.82 11.13
N VAL A 112 -0.71 6.11 10.46
CA VAL A 112 -0.37 4.88 9.73
C VAL A 112 -0.93 4.95 8.32
N LEU A 113 -0.12 4.56 7.33
CA LEU A 113 -0.61 4.26 5.98
C LEU A 113 -1.47 3.00 6.08
N PHE A 114 -2.77 3.20 5.99
CA PHE A 114 -3.76 2.17 6.26
C PHE A 114 -4.04 1.33 5.02
N SER A 115 -4.08 1.97 3.85
CA SER A 115 -4.24 1.29 2.56
C SER A 115 -3.68 2.15 1.43
N MET A 116 -3.12 1.51 0.41
CA MET A 116 -2.80 2.13 -0.88
C MET A 116 -3.26 1.18 -1.98
N LYS A 117 -4.14 1.65 -2.86
CA LYS A 117 -4.73 0.84 -3.92
C LYS A 117 -4.88 1.66 -5.19
N GLU A 118 -4.60 1.03 -6.33
CA GLU A 118 -4.99 1.59 -7.62
C GLU A 118 -6.48 1.31 -7.87
N LEU A 119 -7.25 2.39 -8.10
CA LEU A 119 -8.63 2.31 -8.56
C LEU A 119 -8.69 2.68 -10.04
N LEU A 120 -9.30 1.82 -10.85
CA LEU A 120 -9.43 2.02 -12.29
C LEU A 120 -10.23 3.30 -12.60
N TYR A 121 -9.91 3.94 -13.72
CA TYR A 121 -10.45 5.25 -14.06
C TYR A 121 -11.87 5.16 -14.62
N SER A 122 -12.85 5.14 -13.72
CA SER A 122 -13.98 6.09 -13.74
C SER A 122 -14.37 6.55 -12.34
N HIS A 123 -13.56 6.28 -11.30
CA HIS A 123 -13.78 6.70 -9.91
C HIS A 123 -15.25 6.74 -9.50
N ASN A 124 -15.99 5.66 -9.72
CA ASN A 124 -17.39 5.69 -9.32
C ASN A 124 -17.41 5.79 -7.79
N ALA A 125 -18.27 6.66 -7.25
CA ALA A 125 -18.41 6.83 -5.80
C ALA A 125 -18.60 5.47 -5.09
N THR A 126 -19.28 4.55 -5.76
CA THR A 126 -19.47 3.15 -5.36
C THR A 126 -18.15 2.40 -5.14
N GLU A 127 -17.17 2.47 -6.06
CA GLU A 127 -15.90 1.75 -5.90
C GLU A 127 -15.09 2.28 -4.71
N ILE A 128 -15.13 3.59 -4.50
CA ILE A 128 -14.48 4.24 -3.35
C ILE A 128 -15.17 3.81 -2.05
N GLN A 129 -16.51 3.78 -2.06
CA GLN A 129 -17.31 3.36 -0.93
C GLN A 129 -17.06 1.90 -0.57
N GLU A 130 -17.14 0.99 -1.54
CA GLU A 130 -16.88 -0.45 -1.36
C GLU A 130 -15.48 -0.66 -0.79
N HIS A 131 -14.46 -0.02 -1.37
CA HIS A 131 -13.09 -0.14 -0.85
C HIS A 131 -12.95 0.36 0.60
N LEU A 132 -13.65 1.42 0.97
CA LEU A 132 -13.66 1.91 2.35
C LEU A 132 -14.39 0.95 3.30
N ILE A 133 -15.56 0.43 2.90
CA ILE A 133 -16.34 -0.52 3.70
C ILE A 133 -15.56 -1.82 3.92
N ASP A 134 -14.96 -2.36 2.86
CA ASP A 134 -14.12 -3.56 2.91
C ASP A 134 -12.96 -3.37 3.90
N LEU A 135 -12.28 -2.23 3.83
CA LEU A 135 -11.21 -1.88 4.78
C LEU A 135 -11.72 -1.74 6.21
N PHE A 136 -12.86 -1.11 6.43
CA PHE A 136 -13.38 -0.95 7.78
C PHE A 136 -13.77 -2.29 8.39
N TYR A 137 -14.34 -3.18 7.57
CA TYR A 137 -14.74 -4.53 7.94
C TYR A 137 -13.55 -5.45 8.20
N GLU A 138 -12.59 -5.49 7.28
CA GLU A 138 -11.38 -6.31 7.39
C GLU A 138 -10.62 -6.02 8.70
N TRP A 139 -10.51 -4.74 9.05
CA TRP A 139 -9.80 -4.29 10.24
C TRP A 139 -10.66 -4.24 11.51
N LYS A 140 -11.98 -4.43 11.38
CA LYS A 140 -12.98 -4.38 12.46
C LYS A 140 -12.98 -3.05 13.21
N ILE A 141 -13.02 -1.95 12.45
CA ILE A 141 -12.93 -0.58 12.96
C ILE A 141 -14.16 0.28 12.65
N GLU A 142 -15.21 -0.29 12.08
CA GLU A 142 -16.43 0.44 11.66
C GLU A 142 -17.00 1.30 12.78
N SER A 143 -17.04 0.76 14.01
CA SER A 143 -17.55 1.46 15.20
C SER A 143 -16.56 2.43 15.84
N LYS A 144 -15.32 2.48 15.35
CA LYS A 144 -14.23 3.32 15.87
C LYS A 144 -13.93 4.53 14.99
N ILE A 145 -14.51 4.59 13.79
CA ILE A 145 -14.30 5.71 12.88
C ILE A 145 -15.18 6.87 13.30
N ILE A 146 -14.54 7.94 13.74
CA ILE A 146 -15.22 9.16 14.19
C ILE A 146 -15.39 10.13 13.01
N ALA A 147 -14.38 10.25 12.16
CA ALA A 147 -14.38 11.19 11.06
C ALA A 147 -13.62 10.68 9.83
N LEU A 148 -14.06 11.12 8.64
CA LEU A 148 -13.34 10.96 7.38
C LEU A 148 -12.87 12.32 6.87
N VAL A 149 -11.55 12.48 6.70
CA VAL A 149 -10.94 13.68 6.14
C VAL A 149 -10.64 13.43 4.66
N THR A 150 -11.30 14.17 3.77
CA THR A 150 -11.19 13.96 2.31
C THR A 150 -11.10 15.28 1.55
N ASP A 151 -10.60 15.23 0.31
CA ASP A 151 -10.66 16.37 -0.59
C ASP A 151 -12.11 16.68 -1.04
N ASN A 152 -12.27 17.78 -1.78
CA ASN A 152 -13.58 18.21 -2.25
C ASN A 152 -14.04 17.51 -3.55
N GLY A 153 -13.41 16.41 -3.97
CA GLY A 153 -13.76 15.68 -5.18
C GLY A 153 -15.16 15.08 -5.13
N LEU A 154 -16.00 15.36 -6.13
CA LEU A 154 -17.43 14.97 -6.18
C LEU A 154 -17.67 13.49 -5.84
N ASN A 155 -16.86 12.59 -6.40
CA ASN A 155 -17.03 11.15 -6.21
C ASN A 155 -16.67 10.70 -4.79
N VAL A 156 -15.58 11.26 -4.22
CA VAL A 156 -15.20 11.00 -2.82
C VAL A 156 -16.27 11.57 -1.89
N LYS A 157 -16.82 12.75 -2.20
CA LYS A 157 -17.91 13.34 -1.41
C LYS A 157 -19.12 12.41 -1.35
N LYS A 158 -19.54 11.90 -2.51
CA LYS A 158 -20.68 11.00 -2.63
C LYS A 158 -20.42 9.68 -1.92
N ALA A 159 -19.24 9.09 -2.11
CA ALA A 159 -18.85 7.85 -1.44
C ALA A 159 -18.94 7.99 0.09
N CYS A 160 -18.37 9.04 0.66
CA CYS A 160 -18.40 9.25 2.11
C CYS A 160 -19.81 9.52 2.65
N SER A 161 -20.67 10.25 1.93
CA SER A 161 -22.04 10.52 2.40
C SER A 161 -22.90 9.26 2.49
N GLU A 162 -22.61 8.25 1.67
CA GLU A 162 -23.40 7.01 1.60
C GLU A 162 -22.92 5.95 2.62
N ILE A 163 -21.75 6.12 3.26
CA ILE A 163 -21.21 5.19 4.26
C ILE A 163 -21.89 5.33 5.64
N GLY A 164 -22.61 6.43 5.89
CA GLY A 164 -23.34 6.62 7.15
C GLY A 164 -22.46 6.90 8.39
N ILE A 165 -21.19 7.29 8.19
CA ILE A 165 -20.29 7.74 9.26
C ILE A 165 -20.62 9.19 9.67
N VAL A 166 -20.47 9.47 10.96
CA VAL A 166 -21.05 10.61 11.68
C VAL A 166 -20.45 11.96 11.28
N GLU A 167 -19.19 12.03 10.86
CA GLU A 167 -18.56 13.31 10.51
C GLU A 167 -17.62 13.22 9.30
N LYS A 168 -17.83 14.12 8.34
CA LYS A 168 -16.94 14.32 7.19
C LYS A 168 -16.30 15.69 7.28
N ILE A 169 -14.98 15.72 7.27
CA ILE A 169 -14.20 16.94 7.40
C ILE A 169 -13.53 17.24 6.05
N PRO A 170 -13.75 18.41 5.44
CA PRO A 170 -13.06 18.79 4.22
C PRO A 170 -11.57 19.02 4.50
N TYR A 171 -10.70 18.59 3.58
CA TYR A 171 -9.28 18.84 3.69
C TYR A 171 -8.95 20.32 3.44
N ALA A 172 -8.37 20.97 4.45
CA ALA A 172 -8.18 22.42 4.49
C ALA A 172 -7.28 22.98 3.36
N ALA A 173 -6.35 22.18 2.82
CA ALA A 173 -5.48 22.68 1.75
C ALA A 173 -6.21 22.83 0.39
N TYR A 174 -7.43 22.31 0.26
CA TYR A 174 -8.28 22.41 -0.94
C TYR A 174 -9.64 23.09 -0.67
N THR A 175 -9.76 23.80 0.45
CA THR A 175 -10.83 24.78 0.67
C THR A 175 -10.30 26.15 0.22
N VAL A 176 -10.62 26.52 -1.03
CA VAL A 176 -10.56 27.89 -1.52
C VAL A 176 -11.96 28.48 -1.44
#